data_AF-A0A962JQP1-F1
#
_entry.id   AF-A0A962JQP1-F1
#
_cell.length_a   1.000
_cell.length_b   1.000
_cell.length_c   1.000
_cell.angle_alpha   90.00
_cell.angle_beta   90.00
_cell.angle_gamma   90.00
#
_symmetry.space_group_name_H-M   'P 1'
#
loop_
_entity.id
_entity.type
_entity.pdbx_description
1 polymer ?
#
loop_
_entity_poly.entity_id
_entity_poly.type
_entity_poly.pdbx_seq_one_letter_code
_entity_poly.pdbx_strand_id
1 'polypeptide(L)'
;MKPLLLSTHNTYRSILAEAITRYLTSDQISAASASMDYLTDRLNSESRPAWFGIAAKKHWELTVPSQAKPSSAEQTAGFNSIISTLVSRINQLSTHPLELRNKDAQPNLMNDIGENR
;
A
#
# COMPACT_ATOMS: atom_id res chain seq x y z
N MET A 1 10.12 9.00 5.98
CA MET A 1 9.07 9.12 4.93
C MET A 1 7.69 8.95 5.57
N LYS A 2 6.61 9.51 4.99
CA LYS A 2 5.24 9.42 5.55
C LYS A 2 4.23 8.90 4.51
N PRO A 3 4.15 7.58 4.25
CA PRO A 3 3.23 7.03 3.28
C PRO A 3 1.79 7.02 3.80
N LEU A 4 0.85 7.36 2.92
CA LEU A 4 -0.59 7.18 3.13
C LEU A 4 -1.07 6.03 2.23
N LEU A 5 -1.51 4.94 2.86
CA LEU A 5 -1.93 3.70 2.21
C LEU A 5 -3.45 3.70 2.03
N LEU A 6 -3.91 3.69 0.79
CA LEU A 6 -5.34 3.73 0.50
C LEU A 6 -5.87 2.40 -0.04
N SER A 7 -7.06 2.03 0.41
CA SER A 7 -7.88 1.00 -0.20
C SER A 7 -9.35 1.41 -0.17
N THR A 8 -10.22 0.73 -0.93
CA THR A 8 -11.65 1.10 -1.03
C THR A 8 -12.32 1.30 0.33
N HIS A 9 -12.24 0.30 1.21
CA HIS A 9 -12.99 0.30 2.47
C HIS A 9 -12.12 0.27 3.75
N ASN A 10 -10.81 0.50 3.65
CA ASN A 10 -9.84 0.43 4.75
C ASN A 10 -10.07 -0.68 5.77
N THR A 11 -10.36 -1.89 5.29
CA THR A 11 -10.75 -3.02 6.15
C THR A 11 -9.75 -4.16 6.09
N TYR A 12 -8.91 -4.18 5.05
CA TYR A 12 -8.01 -5.30 4.81
C TYR A 12 -6.64 -4.86 4.29
N ARG A 13 -6.51 -4.59 2.98
CA ARG A 13 -5.21 -4.33 2.31
C ARG A 13 -4.43 -3.19 2.96
N SER A 14 -5.08 -2.06 3.20
CA SER A 14 -4.41 -0.87 3.72
C SER A 14 -4.07 -0.98 5.22
N ILE A 15 -4.87 -1.69 6.02
CA ILE A 15 -4.54 -2.00 7.42
C ILE A 15 -3.33 -2.93 7.49
N LEU A 16 -3.32 -4.02 6.71
CA LEU A 16 -2.18 -4.93 6.66
C LEU A 16 -0.92 -4.22 6.18
N ALA A 17 -1.02 -3.43 5.12
CA ALA A 17 0.12 -2.67 4.61
C ALA A 17 0.66 -1.69 5.66
N GLU A 18 -0.20 -1.02 6.43
CA GLU A 18 0.21 -0.13 7.52
C GLU A 18 0.94 -0.89 8.63
N ALA A 19 0.37 -2.00 9.09
CA ALA A 19 0.94 -2.83 10.14
C ALA A 19 2.30 -3.40 9.74
N ILE A 20 2.39 -3.98 8.53
CA ILE A 20 3.64 -4.53 7.99
C ILE A 20 4.69 -3.42 7.81
N THR A 21 4.28 -2.23 7.35
CA THR A 21 5.21 -1.10 7.20
C THR A 21 5.79 -0.70 8.55
N ARG A 22 4.94 -0.47 9.55
CA ARG A 22 5.41 -0.10 10.90
C ARG A 22 6.27 -1.19 11.53
N TYR A 23 5.92 -2.46 11.33
CA TYR A 23 6.69 -3.59 11.85
C TYR A 23 8.10 -3.66 11.24
N LEU A 24 8.21 -3.59 9.91
CA LEU A 24 9.50 -3.76 9.21
C LEU A 24 10.39 -2.52 9.27
N THR A 25 9.80 -1.33 9.43
CA THR A 25 10.53 -0.06 9.34
C THR A 25 10.67 0.65 10.68
N SER A 26 10.07 0.07 11.74
CA SER A 26 10.07 0.62 13.10
C SER A 26 9.68 2.10 13.12
N ASP A 27 10.59 2.97 13.55
CA ASP A 27 10.42 4.42 13.68
C ASP A 27 10.87 5.22 12.43
N GLN A 28 11.48 4.56 11.44
CA GLN A 28 12.01 5.24 10.25
C GLN A 28 10.92 5.74 9.29
N ILE A 29 9.74 5.08 9.30
CA ILE A 29 8.62 5.40 8.41
C ILE A 29 7.32 5.50 9.23
N SER A 30 6.76 6.71 9.26
CA SER A 30 5.46 6.95 9.89
C SER A 30 4.34 6.70 8.89
N ALA A 31 3.88 5.45 8.80
CA ALA A 31 2.80 5.03 7.91
C ALA A 31 1.40 5.28 8.50
N ALA A 32 0.43 5.61 7.64
CA ALA A 32 -1.00 5.70 7.96
C ALA A 32 -1.85 5.12 6.82
N SER A 33 -3.08 4.71 7.11
CA SER A 33 -4.03 4.14 6.16
C SER A 33 -5.40 4.80 6.23
N ALA A 34 -6.10 4.83 5.09
CA ALA A 34 -7.45 5.39 5.01
C ALA A 34 -8.28 4.73 3.88
N SER A 35 -9.60 4.93 3.95
CA SER A 35 -10.52 4.50 2.91
C SER A 35 -10.52 5.51 1.76
N MET A 36 -10.54 5.02 0.53
CA MET A 36 -10.70 5.87 -0.64
C MET A 36 -12.05 6.58 -0.61
N ASP A 37 -13.11 5.86 -0.25
CA ASP A 37 -14.49 6.36 -0.18
C ASP A 37 -14.69 7.49 0.86
N TYR A 38 -13.72 7.66 1.78
CA TYR A 38 -13.71 8.76 2.74
C TYR A 38 -13.06 10.03 2.17
N LEU A 39 -12.17 9.87 1.19
CA LEU A 39 -11.43 10.96 0.54
C LEU A 39 -12.09 11.44 -0.76
N THR A 40 -12.98 10.62 -1.31
CA THR A 40 -13.77 10.92 -2.49
C THR A 40 -15.21 11.11 -2.03
N ASP A 41 -15.85 12.22 -2.39
CA ASP A 41 -17.26 12.42 -2.05
C ASP A 41 -18.09 11.17 -2.42
N ARG A 42 -18.93 10.69 -1.50
CA ARG A 42 -19.53 9.34 -1.48
C ARG A 42 -20.24 8.92 -2.78
N LEU A 43 -20.56 9.88 -3.64
CA LEU A 43 -21.29 9.72 -4.89
C LEU A 43 -20.40 9.37 -6.09
N ASN A 44 -19.07 9.51 -5.98
CA ASN A 44 -18.12 9.31 -7.08
C ASN A 44 -17.00 8.36 -6.65
N SER A 45 -17.33 7.09 -6.38
CA SER A 45 -16.36 6.04 -5.98
C SER A 45 -15.31 5.71 -7.07
N GLU A 46 -15.43 6.27 -8.27
CA GLU A 46 -14.45 6.14 -9.35
C GLU A 46 -13.50 7.35 -9.48
N SER A 47 -13.79 8.46 -8.79
CA SER A 47 -12.95 9.67 -8.87
C SER A 47 -11.77 9.55 -7.92
N ARG A 48 -10.53 9.55 -8.43
CA ARG A 48 -9.32 9.57 -7.58
C ARG A 48 -9.30 10.85 -6.71
N PRO A 49 -8.89 10.80 -5.44
CA PRO A 49 -8.83 11.98 -4.58
C PRO A 49 -7.99 13.08 -5.23
N ALA A 50 -8.43 14.32 -5.10
CA ALA A 50 -7.59 15.48 -5.42
C ALA A 50 -6.49 15.58 -4.35
N TRP A 51 -5.24 15.53 -4.79
CA TRP A 51 -4.10 15.68 -3.89
C TRP A 51 -3.47 17.04 -4.13
N PHE A 52 -3.35 17.82 -3.07
CA PHE A 52 -2.69 19.12 -3.12
C PHE A 52 -1.20 18.96 -2.77
N GLY A 53 -0.33 19.58 -3.58
CA GLY A 53 1.12 19.62 -3.35
C GLY A 53 1.93 18.48 -3.95
N ILE A 54 3.18 18.35 -3.48
CA ILE A 54 4.20 17.41 -3.96
C ILE A 54 4.07 16.08 -3.20
N ALA A 55 3.15 15.23 -3.66
CA ALA A 55 3.00 13.87 -3.17
C ALA A 55 3.21 12.89 -4.33
N ALA A 56 4.20 12.01 -4.21
CA ALA A 56 4.37 10.89 -5.11
C ALA A 56 3.19 9.92 -4.93
N LYS A 57 2.56 9.51 -6.04
CA LYS A 57 1.40 8.62 -6.04
C LYS A 57 1.73 7.38 -6.86
N LYS A 58 1.49 6.20 -6.28
CA LYS A 58 1.57 4.94 -7.02
C LYS A 58 0.41 4.04 -6.63
N HIS A 59 -0.15 3.38 -7.63
CA HIS A 59 -1.10 2.32 -7.44
C HIS A 59 -0.36 0.98 -7.45
N TRP A 60 -0.58 0.18 -6.40
CA TRP A 60 -0.10 -1.19 -6.34
C TRP A 60 -1.29 -2.13 -6.50
N GLU A 61 -1.31 -2.85 -7.61
CA GLU A 61 -2.26 -3.92 -7.82
C GLU A 61 -1.94 -5.05 -6.83
N LEU A 62 -2.95 -5.44 -6.05
CA LEU A 62 -2.90 -6.54 -5.10
C LEU A 62 -4.10 -7.44 -5.42
N THR A 63 -3.84 -8.58 -6.03
CA THR A 63 -4.88 -9.56 -6.35
C THR A 63 -5.43 -10.12 -5.05
N VAL A 64 -6.72 -9.93 -4.81
CA VAL A 64 -7.40 -10.53 -3.65
C VAL A 64 -7.77 -11.97 -4.00
N PRO A 65 -7.65 -12.95 -3.08
CA PRO A 65 -8.42 -14.17 -3.22
C PRO A 65 -9.89 -13.78 -3.44
N SER A 66 -10.57 -14.49 -4.34
CA SER A 66 -11.98 -14.23 -4.66
C SER A 66 -12.84 -14.29 -3.39
N GLN A 67 -14.13 -13.92 -3.47
CA GLN A 67 -15.10 -14.03 -2.37
C GLN A 67 -15.37 -15.49 -1.90
N ALA A 68 -14.38 -16.38 -2.00
CA ALA A 68 -14.34 -17.68 -1.36
C ALA A 68 -14.68 -17.55 0.13
N LYS A 69 -15.41 -18.54 0.64
CA LYS A 69 -15.87 -18.57 2.03
C LYS A 69 -14.70 -18.31 3.01
N PRO A 70 -14.95 -17.58 4.11
CA PRO A 70 -13.93 -17.17 5.08
C PRO A 70 -13.06 -18.29 5.71
N SER A 71 -13.38 -19.55 5.44
CA SER A 71 -12.81 -20.74 6.09
C SER A 71 -12.14 -21.71 5.11
N SER A 72 -11.95 -21.33 3.84
CA SER A 72 -11.26 -22.21 2.88
C SER A 72 -9.74 -22.01 2.91
N ALA A 73 -9.01 -23.09 2.68
CA ALA A 73 -7.55 -23.05 2.52
C ALA A 73 -7.13 -22.08 1.39
N GLU A 74 -7.95 -21.93 0.36
CA GLU A 74 -7.75 -21.00 -0.77
C GLU A 74 -7.75 -19.54 -0.33
N GLN A 75 -8.64 -19.18 0.60
CA GLN A 75 -8.68 -17.82 1.11
C GLN A 75 -7.42 -17.51 1.91
N THR A 76 -7.02 -18.42 2.81
CA THR A 76 -5.77 -18.31 3.60
C THR A 76 -4.55 -18.20 2.69
N ALA A 77 -4.48 -19.00 1.62
CA ALA A 77 -3.40 -18.92 0.63
C ALA A 77 -3.37 -17.54 -0.05
N GLY A 78 -4.52 -16.97 -0.40
CA GLY A 78 -4.58 -15.62 -0.95
C GLY A 78 -4.19 -14.53 0.06
N PHE A 79 -4.55 -14.65 1.34
CA PHE A 79 -4.06 -13.76 2.40
C PHE A 79 -2.54 -13.79 2.48
N ASN A 80 -1.96 -15.00 2.54
CA ASN A 80 -0.51 -15.19 2.61
C ASN A 80 0.22 -14.64 1.38
N SER A 81 -0.37 -14.79 0.19
CA SER A 81 0.16 -14.22 -1.05
C SER A 81 0.25 -12.69 -0.98
N ILE A 82 -0.81 -12.02 -0.51
CA ILE A 82 -0.83 -10.57 -0.34
C ILE A 82 0.20 -10.12 0.70
N ILE A 83 0.25 -10.81 1.84
CA ILE A 83 1.22 -10.51 2.91
C ILE A 83 2.64 -10.65 2.35
N SER A 84 2.96 -11.73 1.65
CA SER A 84 4.29 -11.95 1.07
C SER A 84 4.68 -10.85 0.08
N THR A 85 3.73 -10.42 -0.77
CA THR A 85 3.92 -9.33 -1.73
C THR A 85 4.18 -8.00 -1.00
N LEU A 86 3.38 -7.69 0.01
CA LEU A 86 3.54 -6.46 0.80
C LEU A 86 4.87 -6.45 1.55
N VAL A 87 5.24 -7.55 2.20
CA VAL A 87 6.51 -7.70 2.91
C VAL A 87 7.69 -7.50 1.96
N SER A 88 7.66 -8.15 0.78
CA SER A 88 8.72 -7.98 -0.23
C SER A 88 8.87 -6.53 -0.66
N ARG A 89 7.77 -5.87 -1.03
CA ARG A 89 7.78 -4.47 -1.48
C ARG A 89 8.24 -3.49 -0.40
N ILE A 90 7.75 -3.68 0.83
CA ILE A 90 8.12 -2.82 1.96
C ILE A 90 9.58 -3.03 2.37
N ASN A 91 10.11 -4.25 2.27
CA ASN A 91 11.55 -4.51 2.48
C ASN A 91 12.42 -3.87 1.40
N GLN A 92 12.00 -3.89 0.13
CA GLN A 92 12.70 -3.16 -0.93
C GLN A 92 12.70 -1.65 -0.63
N LEU A 93 11.56 -1.12 -0.20
CA LEU A 93 11.44 0.28 0.21
C LEU A 93 12.34 0.63 1.41
N SER A 94 12.47 -0.27 2.39
CA SER A 94 13.24 -0.05 3.61
C SER A 94 14.76 -0.22 3.41
N THR A 95 15.19 -0.95 2.40
CA THR A 95 16.60 -1.17 2.06
C THR A 95 17.17 -0.12 1.10
N HIS A 96 16.33 0.59 0.35
CA HIS A 96 16.79 1.66 -0.54
C HIS A 96 17.40 2.86 0.21
N PRO A 97 18.47 3.48 -0.32
CA PRO A 97 19.12 4.66 0.27
C PRO A 97 18.13 5.78 0.62
N LEU A 98 18.31 6.41 1.79
CA LEU A 98 17.47 7.51 2.26
C LEU A 98 17.46 8.70 1.28
N GLU A 99 18.57 8.92 0.56
CA GLU A 99 18.69 9.93 -0.50
C GLU A 99 17.70 9.71 -1.65
N LEU A 100 17.39 8.46 -1.98
CA LEU A 100 16.39 8.12 -3.01
C LEU A 100 14.95 8.19 -2.48
N ARG A 101 14.78 8.39 -1.17
CA ARG A 101 13.48 8.69 -0.54
C ARG A 101 13.19 10.19 -0.49
N ASN A 102 13.96 11.01 -1.21
CA ASN A 102 13.67 12.43 -1.40
C ASN A 102 12.50 12.63 -2.37
N LYS A 103 11.98 13.86 -2.45
CA LYS A 103 10.74 14.15 -3.21
C LYS A 103 10.87 13.91 -4.72
N ASP A 104 12.07 14.04 -5.27
CA ASP A 104 12.32 13.98 -6.71
C ASP A 104 12.58 12.55 -7.20
N ALA A 105 13.16 11.68 -6.36
CA ALA A 105 13.46 10.28 -6.68
C ALA A 105 12.36 9.30 -6.24
N GLN A 106 11.48 9.70 -5.32
CA GLN A 106 10.37 8.88 -4.82
C GLN A 106 9.48 8.25 -5.91
N PRO A 107 9.06 8.98 -6.97
CA PRO A 107 8.20 8.39 -8.00
C PRO A 107 8.84 7.22 -8.74
N ASN A 108 10.13 7.31 -9.10
CA ASN A 108 10.85 6.25 -9.81
C ASN A 108 11.08 5.04 -8.90
N LEU A 109 11.52 5.28 -7.66
CA LEU A 109 11.67 4.24 -6.64
C LEU A 109 10.36 3.45 -6.41
N MET A 110 9.23 4.16 -6.35
CA MET A 110 7.91 3.53 -6.16
C MET A 110 7.43 2.76 -7.40
N ASN A 111 7.88 3.13 -8.60
CA ASN A 111 7.64 2.36 -9.82
C ASN A 111 8.40 1.04 -9.79
N ASP A 112 9.71 1.08 -9.52
CA ASP A 112 10.57 -0.11 -9.49
C ASP A 112 10.06 -1.15 -8.48
N ILE A 113 9.66 -0.70 -7.29
CA ILE A 113 9.10 -1.57 -6.24
C ILE A 113 7.71 -2.12 -6.64
N GLY A 114 6.93 -1.34 -7.38
CA GLY A 114 5.58 -1.74 -7.81
C GLY A 114 5.57 -2.78 -8.94
N GLU A 115 6.59 -2.73 -9.81
CA GLU A 115 6.69 -3.55 -11.03
C GLU A 115 7.45 -4.86 -10.83
N ASN A 116 8.25 -4.99 -9.77
CA ASN A 116 8.80 -6.29 -9.34
C ASN A 116 7.66 -7.22 -8.90
N ARG A 117 7.20 -8.04 -9.85
CA ARG A 117 6.29 -9.19 -9.68
C ARG A 117 7.05 -10.42 -9.26
#